data_AF-A0A444U9L5-F1
#
_entry.id   AF-A0A444U9L5-F1
#
_cell.length_a   1.000
_cell.length_b   1.000
_cell.length_c   1.000
_cell.angle_alpha   90.00
_cell.angle_beta   90.00
_cell.angle_gamma   90.00
#
_symmetry.space_group_name_H-M   'P 1'
#
loop_
_entity.id
_entity.type
_entity.pdbx_description
1 polymer ?
#
loop_
_entity_poly.entity_id
_entity_poly.type
_entity_poly.pdbx_seq_one_letter_code
_entity_poly.pdbx_strand_id
1 'polypeptide(L)'
;MLLLPPPLLPVWLLRHSVALCLILLHSSVLMTFCFHHASTSCSKGCYCSEAPGGAGGGRTVRCSHARLGEVPRDLPNDTQRLYLDFNHIVSVPANAFEGLPLLAELDLSHNAIVKLENGAFRGLEERLKLLDLSANRLMSLNREAVGSLRSHTNLSHNPWHCDCELQHVVPSLELEPASLAGMVCETAVPEEHAGMPFLLLAHDVDLCKVARRTTDVAMLVTMFGWFAMVIAYLVHYVWQNQDDTRRHLAYLKSLPGLQHKSEESSAVSTVV
;
A
#
# COMPACT_ATOMS: atom_id res chain seq x y z
N MET A 1 -26.14 -93.36 37.63
CA MET A 1 -25.95 -92.19 38.54
C MET A 1 -24.47 -91.86 38.51
N LEU A 2 -23.97 -90.70 38.11
CA LEU A 2 -24.52 -89.35 38.06
C LEU A 2 -24.02 -88.60 36.81
N LEU A 3 -24.90 -87.83 36.17
CA LEU A 3 -24.51 -86.78 35.23
C LEU A 3 -23.95 -85.57 36.01
N LEU A 4 -22.80 -85.06 35.59
CA LEU A 4 -22.17 -83.84 36.10
C LEU A 4 -22.82 -82.60 35.43
N PRO A 5 -23.21 -81.53 36.16
CA PRO A 5 -23.75 -80.32 35.54
C PRO A 5 -22.63 -79.37 35.05
N PRO A 6 -22.90 -78.49 34.07
CA PRO A 6 -21.90 -77.57 33.51
C PRO A 6 -21.63 -76.38 34.45
N PRO A 7 -20.45 -75.73 34.35
CA PRO A 7 -20.14 -74.58 35.18
C PRO A 7 -20.99 -73.38 34.77
N LEU A 8 -21.82 -72.90 35.69
CA LEU A 8 -22.50 -71.62 35.59
C LEU A 8 -21.42 -70.52 35.68
N LEU A 9 -20.93 -70.05 34.54
CA LEU A 9 -20.19 -68.80 34.46
C LEU A 9 -21.03 -67.71 35.14
N PRO A 10 -20.49 -66.94 36.11
CA PRO A 10 -21.27 -65.96 36.85
C PRO A 10 -21.83 -64.92 35.88
N VAL A 11 -23.16 -64.91 35.71
CA VAL A 11 -23.90 -63.91 34.92
C VAL A 11 -23.54 -62.46 35.33
N TRP A 12 -23.06 -62.29 36.57
CA TRP A 12 -22.50 -61.07 37.13
C TRP A 12 -21.24 -60.56 36.41
N LEU A 13 -20.34 -61.45 36.00
CA LEU A 13 -19.12 -61.08 35.25
C LEU A 13 -19.48 -60.55 33.86
N LEU A 14 -20.45 -61.19 33.19
CA LEU A 14 -20.93 -60.76 31.87
C LEU A 14 -21.63 -59.39 31.94
N ARG A 15 -22.41 -59.15 33.00
CA ARG A 15 -23.04 -57.85 33.26
C ARG A 15 -22.01 -56.74 33.54
N HIS A 16 -20.96 -57.02 34.30
CA HIS A 16 -19.90 -56.05 34.57
C HIS A 16 -19.05 -55.76 33.33
N SER A 17 -18.72 -56.77 32.52
CA SER A 17 -17.96 -56.57 31.28
C SER A 17 -18.75 -55.73 30.26
N VAL A 18 -20.07 -55.96 30.15
CA VAL A 18 -20.94 -55.18 29.25
C VAL A 18 -21.06 -53.73 29.72
N ALA A 19 -21.20 -53.50 31.03
CA ALA A 19 -21.25 -52.15 31.59
C ALA A 19 -19.96 -51.36 31.35
N LEU A 20 -18.79 -51.97 31.57
CA LEU A 20 -17.48 -51.36 31.28
C LEU A 20 -17.31 -51.04 29.80
N CYS A 21 -17.76 -51.93 28.91
CA CYS A 21 -17.70 -51.73 27.47
C CYS A 21 -18.58 -50.55 27.02
N LEU A 22 -19.80 -50.44 27.58
CA LEU A 22 -20.69 -49.31 27.32
C LEU A 22 -20.12 -47.97 27.81
N ILE A 23 -19.45 -47.96 28.97
CA ILE A 23 -18.79 -46.74 29.50
C ILE A 23 -17.62 -46.32 28.61
N LEU A 24 -16.79 -47.27 28.15
CA LEU A 24 -15.68 -47.00 27.24
C LEU A 24 -16.16 -46.55 25.85
N LEU A 25 -17.27 -47.11 25.35
CA LEU A 25 -17.93 -46.63 24.14
C LEU A 25 -18.49 -45.21 24.33
N HIS A 26 -19.14 -44.92 25.46
CA HIS A 26 -19.64 -43.59 25.75
C HIS A 26 -18.51 -42.55 25.89
N SER A 27 -17.39 -42.91 26.54
CA SER A 27 -16.25 -42.01 26.69
C SER A 27 -15.51 -41.79 25.37
N SER A 28 -15.34 -42.82 24.55
CA SER A 28 -14.77 -42.68 23.20
C SER A 28 -15.68 -41.88 22.27
N VAL A 29 -17.00 -42.07 22.35
CA VAL A 29 -17.99 -41.25 21.63
C VAL A 29 -17.93 -39.80 22.10
N LEU A 30 -17.89 -39.54 23.42
CA LEU A 30 -17.71 -38.19 23.97
C LEU A 30 -16.42 -37.54 23.47
N MET A 31 -15.31 -38.30 23.46
CA MET A 31 -14.03 -37.80 22.95
C MET A 31 -14.12 -37.51 21.45
N THR A 32 -14.75 -38.36 20.64
CA THR A 32 -14.95 -38.08 19.20
C THR A 32 -15.87 -36.88 18.96
N PHE A 33 -16.89 -36.65 19.79
CA PHE A 33 -17.72 -35.44 19.73
C PHE A 33 -16.93 -34.19 20.15
N CYS A 34 -16.08 -34.28 21.18
CA CYS A 34 -15.16 -33.20 21.57
C CYS A 34 -14.14 -32.90 20.46
N PHE A 35 -13.64 -33.91 19.76
CA PHE A 35 -12.72 -33.72 18.63
C PHE A 35 -13.44 -33.23 17.35
N HIS A 36 -14.70 -33.62 17.11
CA HIS A 36 -15.49 -33.13 15.96
C HIS A 36 -16.01 -31.70 16.15
N HIS A 37 -16.32 -31.28 17.38
CA HIS A 37 -16.69 -29.89 17.66
C HIS A 37 -15.50 -28.91 17.49
N ALA A 38 -14.27 -29.41 17.31
CA ALA A 38 -13.10 -28.60 17.03
C ALA A 38 -12.85 -28.36 15.52
N SER A 39 -13.65 -28.93 14.61
CA SER A 39 -13.57 -28.60 13.18
C SER A 39 -14.55 -27.48 12.81
N THR A 40 -14.30 -26.28 13.33
CA THR A 40 -14.86 -25.05 12.78
C THR A 40 -14.15 -24.74 11.46
N SER A 41 -14.92 -24.39 10.42
CA SER A 41 -14.47 -24.14 9.05
C SER A 41 -13.49 -22.95 8.95
N CYS A 42 -12.24 -23.17 9.34
CA CYS A 42 -11.15 -22.19 9.35
C CYS A 42 -10.19 -22.47 8.19
N SER A 43 -9.61 -21.42 7.61
CA SER A 43 -8.56 -21.54 6.58
C SER A 43 -7.38 -22.39 7.08
N LYS A 44 -6.73 -23.14 6.17
CA LYS A 44 -5.56 -23.97 6.50
C LYS A 44 -4.44 -23.09 7.04
N GLY A 45 -4.00 -23.35 8.27
CA GLY A 45 -2.94 -22.59 8.94
C GLY A 45 -3.44 -21.46 9.85
N CYS A 46 -4.75 -21.26 9.94
CA CYS A 46 -5.37 -20.33 10.89
C CYS A 46 -6.06 -21.10 12.01
N TYR A 47 -6.06 -20.50 13.21
CA TYR A 47 -6.79 -20.98 14.37
C TYR A 47 -7.99 -20.07 14.63
N CYS A 48 -9.18 -20.68 14.71
CA CYS A 48 -10.43 -20.00 14.97
C CYS A 48 -10.92 -20.33 16.38
N SER A 49 -11.15 -19.32 17.22
CA SER A 49 -11.69 -19.47 18.57
C SER A 49 -12.93 -18.61 18.77
N GLU A 50 -13.91 -19.13 19.48
CA GLU A 50 -15.05 -18.34 19.97
C GLU A 50 -14.62 -17.53 21.20
N ALA A 51 -15.11 -16.29 21.31
CA ALA A 51 -14.82 -15.46 22.46
C ALA A 51 -15.42 -16.08 23.74
N PRO A 52 -14.71 -16.05 24.90
CA PRO A 52 -15.24 -16.58 26.15
C PRO A 52 -16.40 -15.70 26.64
N GLY A 53 -17.63 -16.12 26.35
CA GLY A 53 -18.87 -15.39 26.65
C GLY A 53 -19.96 -15.87 25.70
N GLY A 54 -20.68 -16.92 26.11
CA GLY A 54 -21.60 -17.68 25.27
C GLY A 54 -22.67 -16.85 24.54
N ALA A 55 -23.08 -17.37 23.38
CA ALA A 55 -24.25 -16.95 22.61
C ALA A 55 -24.29 -15.44 22.26
N GLY A 56 -23.29 -14.96 21.53
CA GLY A 56 -23.29 -13.60 20.95
C GLY A 56 -21.92 -12.96 20.76
N GLY A 57 -20.87 -13.53 21.36
CA GLY A 57 -19.48 -13.10 21.15
C GLY A 57 -18.96 -13.62 19.82
N GLY A 58 -18.54 -12.72 18.92
CA GLY A 58 -18.09 -13.13 17.59
C GLY A 58 -16.77 -13.88 17.60
N ARG A 59 -16.42 -14.37 16.41
CA ARG A 59 -15.29 -15.27 16.23
C ARG A 59 -13.97 -14.51 16.15
N THR A 60 -12.95 -15.03 16.81
CA THR A 60 -11.57 -14.57 16.66
C THR A 60 -10.84 -15.52 15.73
N VAL A 61 -10.25 -14.99 14.67
CA VAL A 61 -9.44 -15.73 13.71
C VAL A 61 -7.99 -15.26 13.85
N ARG A 62 -7.08 -16.19 14.19
CA ARG A 62 -5.64 -15.96 14.30
C ARG A 62 -4.91 -16.72 13.20
N CYS A 63 -4.27 -15.99 12.31
CA CYS A 63 -3.46 -16.48 11.20
C CYS A 63 -2.00 -16.00 11.32
N SER A 64 -1.56 -15.68 12.53
CA SER A 64 -0.21 -15.16 12.80
C SER A 64 0.85 -16.18 12.40
N HIS A 65 1.94 -15.73 11.76
CA HIS A 65 3.04 -16.61 11.30
C HIS A 65 2.66 -17.73 10.33
N ALA A 66 1.51 -17.63 9.64
CA ALA A 66 1.05 -18.62 8.67
C ALA A 66 1.77 -18.54 7.31
N ARG A 67 2.76 -17.63 7.16
CA ARG A 67 3.52 -17.38 5.92
C ARG A 67 2.62 -17.01 4.73
N LEU A 68 1.51 -16.33 5.01
CA LEU A 68 0.55 -15.92 3.99
C LEU A 68 1.16 -14.84 3.09
N GLY A 69 1.04 -15.00 1.78
CA GLY A 69 1.42 -13.96 0.81
C GLY A 69 0.27 -13.00 0.46
N GLU A 70 -0.97 -13.39 0.75
CA GLU A 70 -2.18 -12.64 0.44
C GLU A 70 -3.21 -12.80 1.57
N VAL A 71 -4.17 -11.89 1.64
CA VAL A 71 -5.30 -11.97 2.58
C VAL A 71 -6.19 -13.17 2.21
N PRO A 72 -6.44 -14.11 3.15
CA PRO A 72 -7.27 -15.29 2.87
C PRO A 72 -8.73 -14.87 2.63
N ARG A 73 -9.33 -15.41 1.57
CA ARG A 73 -10.74 -15.12 1.21
C ARG A 73 -11.74 -16.00 1.96
N ASP A 74 -11.30 -17.15 2.44
CA ASP A 74 -12.13 -18.15 3.13
C ASP A 74 -12.19 -17.87 4.63
N LEU A 75 -12.63 -16.67 5.00
CA LEU A 75 -12.81 -16.25 6.39
C LEU A 75 -14.30 -16.29 6.76
N PRO A 76 -14.64 -16.75 7.98
CA PRO A 76 -16.04 -16.84 8.39
C PRO A 76 -16.62 -15.44 8.63
N ASN A 77 -17.84 -15.21 8.17
CA ASN A 77 -18.51 -13.89 8.19
C ASN A 77 -18.83 -13.34 9.59
N ASP A 78 -18.80 -14.19 10.61
CA ASP A 78 -18.97 -13.86 12.02
C ASP A 78 -17.66 -13.47 12.74
N THR A 79 -16.57 -13.29 11.97
CA THR A 79 -15.28 -12.83 12.49
C THR A 79 -15.39 -11.39 13.00
N GLN A 80 -15.06 -11.21 14.28
CA GLN A 80 -14.94 -9.90 14.92
C GLN A 80 -13.49 -9.45 15.07
N ARG A 81 -12.56 -10.39 15.19
CA ARG A 81 -11.13 -10.08 15.38
C ARG A 81 -10.31 -10.93 14.42
N LEU A 82 -9.52 -10.28 13.58
CA LEU A 82 -8.68 -10.93 12.58
C LEU A 82 -7.23 -10.54 12.81
N TYR A 83 -6.41 -11.53 13.14
CA TYR A 83 -4.97 -11.36 13.31
C TYR A 83 -4.25 -12.01 12.14
N LEU A 84 -3.60 -11.18 11.32
CA LEU A 84 -2.79 -11.55 10.15
C LEU A 84 -1.34 -11.07 10.32
N ASP A 85 -0.92 -10.82 11.55
CA ASP A 85 0.41 -10.37 11.93
C ASP A 85 1.53 -11.37 11.59
N PHE A 86 2.74 -10.85 11.38
CA PHE A 86 3.93 -11.65 11.05
C PHE A 86 3.75 -12.60 9.85
N ASN A 87 3.11 -12.09 8.78
CA ASN A 87 3.00 -12.79 7.50
C ASN A 87 3.85 -12.09 6.42
N HIS A 88 3.68 -12.48 5.16
CA HIS A 88 4.41 -11.92 4.01
C HIS A 88 3.44 -11.23 3.03
N ILE A 89 2.36 -10.64 3.55
CA ILE A 89 1.35 -9.99 2.71
C ILE A 89 1.97 -8.73 2.09
N VAL A 90 1.91 -8.62 0.76
CA VAL A 90 2.56 -7.53 -0.01
C VAL A 90 1.58 -6.41 -0.37
N SER A 91 0.30 -6.73 -0.53
CA SER A 91 -0.73 -5.77 -0.91
C SER A 91 -2.08 -6.20 -0.36
N VAL A 92 -2.93 -5.22 -0.04
CA VAL A 92 -4.33 -5.46 0.33
C VAL A 92 -5.20 -5.06 -0.85
N PRO A 93 -5.88 -6.02 -1.52
CA PRO A 93 -6.72 -5.73 -2.67
C PRO A 93 -8.01 -5.02 -2.27
N ALA A 94 -8.66 -4.39 -3.24
CA ALA A 94 -9.99 -3.79 -3.04
C ALA A 94 -10.98 -4.85 -2.54
N ASN A 95 -11.85 -4.47 -1.59
CA ASN A 95 -12.88 -5.35 -1.02
C ASN A 95 -12.32 -6.62 -0.34
N ALA A 96 -11.05 -6.64 0.09
CA ALA A 96 -10.44 -7.80 0.74
C ALA A 96 -11.24 -8.28 1.97
N PHE A 97 -11.94 -7.37 2.65
CA PHE A 97 -12.69 -7.64 3.87
C PHE A 97 -14.21 -7.44 3.75
N GLU A 98 -14.74 -7.30 2.53
CA GLU A 98 -16.18 -7.03 2.29
C GLU A 98 -17.09 -8.14 2.88
N GLY A 99 -16.60 -9.38 2.92
CA GLY A 99 -17.31 -10.52 3.52
C GLY A 99 -17.33 -10.57 5.05
N LEU A 100 -16.70 -9.61 5.74
CA LEU A 100 -16.51 -9.59 7.20
C LEU A 100 -17.19 -8.36 7.84
N PRO A 101 -18.53 -8.22 7.74
CA PRO A 101 -19.24 -7.02 8.18
C PRO A 101 -19.20 -6.80 9.70
N LEU A 102 -18.79 -7.82 10.47
CA LEU A 102 -18.70 -7.78 11.93
C LEU A 102 -17.30 -7.50 12.45
N LEU A 103 -16.32 -7.28 11.56
CA LEU A 103 -14.93 -7.09 11.94
C LEU A 103 -14.75 -5.78 12.73
N ALA A 104 -14.18 -5.91 13.92
CA ALA A 104 -13.93 -4.82 14.87
C ALA A 104 -12.45 -4.57 15.10
N GLU A 105 -11.61 -5.60 15.03
CA GLU A 105 -10.15 -5.49 15.16
C GLU A 105 -9.48 -6.20 13.99
N LEU A 106 -8.59 -5.48 13.31
CA LEU A 106 -7.78 -5.99 12.21
C LEU A 106 -6.31 -5.70 12.50
N ASP A 107 -5.52 -6.75 12.63
CA ASP A 107 -4.08 -6.67 12.80
C ASP A 107 -3.37 -7.20 11.55
N LEU A 108 -2.71 -6.29 10.84
CA LEU A 108 -1.86 -6.54 9.67
C LEU A 108 -0.41 -6.13 9.94
N SER A 109 -0.03 -5.99 11.21
CA SER A 109 1.31 -5.57 11.60
C SER A 109 2.38 -6.58 11.17
N HIS A 110 3.64 -6.13 11.08
CA HIS A 110 4.78 -7.00 10.75
C HIS A 110 4.59 -7.81 9.45
N ASN A 111 4.00 -7.18 8.42
CA ASN A 111 3.88 -7.73 7.08
C ASN A 111 4.84 -7.00 6.12
N ALA A 112 4.69 -7.24 4.82
CA ALA A 112 5.47 -6.59 3.77
C ALA A 112 4.60 -5.68 2.90
N ILE A 113 3.54 -5.08 3.47
CA ILE A 113 2.53 -4.36 2.69
C ILE A 113 3.16 -3.09 2.13
N VAL A 114 3.20 -2.99 0.80
CA VAL A 114 3.74 -1.83 0.06
C VAL A 114 2.63 -0.89 -0.38
N LYS A 115 1.45 -1.43 -0.72
CA LYS A 115 0.33 -0.65 -1.24
C LYS A 115 -1.01 -1.20 -0.76
N LEU A 116 -1.92 -0.27 -0.47
CA LEU A 116 -3.33 -0.53 -0.25
C LEU A 116 -4.10 -0.10 -1.50
N GLU A 117 -4.93 -1.00 -2.04
CA GLU A 117 -5.81 -0.64 -3.16
C GLU A 117 -6.97 0.24 -2.71
N ASN A 118 -7.57 0.96 -3.66
CA ASN A 118 -8.73 1.80 -3.41
C ASN A 118 -9.90 0.94 -2.91
N GLY A 119 -10.48 1.29 -1.75
CA GLY A 119 -11.52 0.49 -1.11
C GLY A 119 -11.02 -0.82 -0.50
N ALA A 120 -9.75 -0.92 -0.11
CA ALA A 120 -9.19 -2.08 0.60
C ALA A 120 -10.00 -2.46 1.84
N PHE A 121 -10.50 -1.46 2.58
CA PHE A 121 -11.28 -1.64 3.82
C PHE A 121 -12.78 -1.35 3.65
N ARG A 122 -13.29 -1.44 2.41
CA ARG A 122 -14.71 -1.21 2.14
C ARG A 122 -15.58 -2.24 2.89
N GLY A 123 -16.66 -1.76 3.49
CA GLY A 123 -17.57 -2.57 4.30
C GLY A 123 -17.20 -2.65 5.78
N LEU A 124 -16.07 -2.07 6.19
CA LEU A 124 -15.60 -2.04 7.57
C LEU A 124 -15.86 -0.69 8.27
N GLU A 125 -16.42 0.30 7.58
CA GLU A 125 -16.48 1.71 8.01
C GLU A 125 -17.24 1.95 9.31
N GLU A 126 -18.26 1.15 9.60
CA GLU A 126 -19.10 1.35 10.78
C GLU A 126 -18.63 0.57 12.02
N ARG A 127 -17.92 -0.54 11.84
CA ARG A 127 -17.63 -1.50 12.93
C ARG A 127 -16.16 -1.60 13.30
N LEU A 128 -15.26 -1.29 12.38
CA LEU A 128 -13.84 -1.37 12.65
C LEU A 128 -13.46 -0.34 13.70
N LYS A 129 -12.86 -0.80 14.79
CA LYS A 129 -12.42 0.02 15.92
C LYS A 129 -10.91 0.13 15.97
N LEU A 130 -10.20 -0.91 15.59
CA LEU A 130 -8.74 -0.97 15.62
C LEU A 130 -8.22 -1.53 14.30
N LEU A 131 -7.27 -0.79 13.70
CA LEU A 131 -6.54 -1.19 12.51
C LEU A 131 -5.04 -1.03 12.77
N ASP A 132 -4.31 -2.13 12.86
CA ASP A 132 -2.86 -2.10 12.97
C ASP A 132 -2.19 -2.40 11.63
N LEU A 133 -1.49 -1.40 11.09
CA LEU A 133 -0.67 -1.49 9.87
C LEU A 133 0.80 -1.19 10.17
N SER A 134 1.21 -1.25 11.44
CA SER A 134 2.58 -0.94 11.84
C SER A 134 3.59 -1.96 11.35
N ALA A 135 4.86 -1.55 11.27
CA ALA A 135 5.96 -2.41 10.83
C ALA A 135 5.71 -3.06 9.45
N ASN A 136 5.21 -2.25 8.51
CA ASN A 136 5.01 -2.62 7.11
C ASN A 136 5.97 -1.82 6.20
N ARG A 137 5.71 -1.79 4.89
CA ARG A 137 6.51 -1.09 3.89
C ARG A 137 5.71 -0.02 3.14
N LEU A 138 4.71 0.57 3.81
CA LEU A 138 3.87 1.59 3.22
C LEU A 138 4.66 2.88 3.04
N MET A 139 4.71 3.38 1.80
CA MET A 139 5.33 4.66 1.48
C MET A 139 4.31 5.79 1.40
N SER A 140 3.09 5.53 0.94
CA SER A 140 2.07 6.56 0.81
C SER A 140 0.69 6.00 1.18
N LEU A 141 -0.23 6.91 1.53
CA LEU A 141 -1.57 6.58 1.94
C LEU A 141 -2.56 7.50 1.22
N ASN A 142 -3.54 6.91 0.55
CA ASN A 142 -4.58 7.66 -0.18
C ASN A 142 -5.92 7.57 0.60
N ARG A 143 -6.69 8.66 0.59
CA ARG A 143 -8.06 8.72 1.12
C ARG A 143 -8.95 7.62 0.53
N GLU A 144 -8.80 7.28 -0.74
CA GLU A 144 -9.63 6.27 -1.39
C GLU A 144 -9.32 4.84 -0.91
N ALA A 145 -8.08 4.57 -0.49
CA ALA A 145 -7.67 3.27 0.03
C ALA A 145 -8.22 3.03 1.43
N VAL A 146 -8.18 4.07 2.28
CA VAL A 146 -8.62 4.01 3.66
C VAL A 146 -10.12 4.31 3.80
N GLY A 147 -10.72 5.04 2.87
CA GLY A 147 -12.13 5.40 2.92
C GLY A 147 -12.49 6.29 4.12
N SER A 148 -13.67 6.05 4.69
CA SER A 148 -14.21 6.82 5.82
C SER A 148 -14.15 6.02 7.13
N LEU A 149 -13.05 5.29 7.37
CA LEU A 149 -12.87 4.53 8.60
C LEU A 149 -12.82 5.45 9.82
N ARG A 150 -13.53 5.07 10.88
CA ARG A 150 -13.48 5.69 12.23
C ARG A 150 -12.79 4.77 13.23
N SER A 151 -11.71 4.14 12.79
CA SER A 151 -10.93 3.19 13.58
C SER A 151 -9.66 3.84 14.11
N HIS A 152 -9.28 3.46 15.33
CA HIS A 152 -7.96 3.70 15.90
C HIS A 152 -6.94 3.00 15.02
N THR A 153 -6.17 3.78 14.27
CA THR A 153 -5.25 3.24 13.26
C THR A 153 -3.80 3.43 13.70
N ASN A 154 -3.02 2.35 13.66
CA ASN A 154 -1.58 2.39 13.91
C ASN A 154 -0.80 2.29 12.60
N LEU A 155 -0.04 3.35 12.31
CA LEU A 155 0.74 3.54 11.08
C LEU A 155 2.26 3.62 11.35
N SER A 156 2.68 3.36 12.60
CA SER A 156 4.08 3.49 13.00
C SER A 156 5.01 2.51 12.25
N HIS A 157 6.31 2.82 12.21
CA HIS A 157 7.33 1.93 11.63
C HIS A 157 7.05 1.56 10.15
N ASN A 158 6.65 2.54 9.35
CA ASN A 158 6.54 2.43 7.90
C ASN A 158 7.46 3.47 7.23
N PRO A 159 8.04 3.18 6.05
CA PRO A 159 8.94 4.08 5.35
C PRO A 159 8.16 5.19 4.62
N TRP A 160 7.53 6.08 5.39
CA TRP A 160 6.63 7.09 4.85
C TRP A 160 7.35 8.09 3.92
N HIS A 161 6.77 8.29 2.75
CA HIS A 161 7.04 9.41 1.87
C HIS A 161 6.10 10.56 2.25
N CYS A 162 6.64 11.57 2.93
CA CYS A 162 5.86 12.69 3.41
C CYS A 162 5.63 13.72 2.31
N ASP A 163 4.41 13.72 1.79
CA ASP A 163 3.93 14.61 0.75
C ASP A 163 2.61 15.30 1.15
N CYS A 164 2.04 16.05 0.21
CA CYS A 164 0.78 16.75 0.39
C CYS A 164 -0.41 15.79 0.65
N GLU A 165 -0.42 14.63 -0.01
CA GLU A 165 -1.52 13.66 0.13
C GLU A 165 -1.55 13.10 1.56
N LEU A 166 -0.39 12.71 2.09
CA LEU A 166 -0.27 12.22 3.46
C LEU A 166 -0.71 13.27 4.48
N GLN A 167 -0.35 14.55 4.25
CA GLN A 167 -0.78 15.68 5.10
C GLN A 167 -2.31 15.81 5.20
N HIS A 168 -3.04 15.49 4.14
CA HIS A 168 -4.50 15.57 4.11
C HIS A 168 -5.22 14.31 4.61
N VAL A 169 -4.60 13.14 4.47
CA VAL A 169 -5.22 11.86 4.86
C VAL A 169 -5.08 11.60 6.35
N VAL A 170 -3.90 11.86 6.93
CA VAL A 170 -3.59 11.57 8.34
C VAL A 170 -4.60 12.19 9.32
N PRO A 171 -5.03 13.46 9.20
CA PRO A 171 -6.01 14.05 10.10
C PRO A 171 -7.42 13.47 9.99
N SER A 172 -7.73 12.76 8.90
CA SER A 172 -9.02 12.07 8.75
C SER A 172 -9.07 10.70 9.40
N LEU A 173 -7.94 10.21 9.92
CA LEU A 173 -7.85 8.97 10.67
C LEU A 173 -7.81 9.28 12.16
N GLU A 174 -8.51 8.47 12.96
CA GLU A 174 -8.36 8.50 14.41
C GLU A 174 -7.05 7.79 14.76
N LEU A 175 -5.96 8.55 14.88
CA LEU A 175 -4.65 7.99 15.21
C LEU A 175 -4.40 8.05 16.71
N GLU A 176 -3.89 6.95 17.26
CA GLU A 176 -3.44 6.92 18.64
C GLU A 176 -2.21 7.86 18.80
N PRO A 177 -2.07 8.62 19.90
CA PRO A 177 -0.95 9.55 20.08
C PRO A 177 0.42 8.88 19.94
N ALA A 178 0.54 7.61 20.33
CA ALA A 178 1.74 6.81 20.16
C ALA A 178 2.06 6.51 18.68
N SER A 179 1.03 6.34 17.85
CA SER A 179 1.18 6.12 16.40
C SER A 179 1.67 7.37 15.68
N LEU A 180 1.17 8.55 16.08
CA LEU A 180 1.60 9.85 15.55
C LEU A 180 3.08 10.11 15.80
N ALA A 181 3.60 9.75 16.99
CA ALA A 181 5.01 9.89 17.33
C ALA A 181 5.90 8.88 16.58
N GLY A 182 5.36 7.70 16.24
CA GLY A 182 6.06 6.64 15.51
C GLY A 182 6.05 6.78 13.99
N MET A 183 5.40 7.80 13.43
CA MET A 183 5.47 8.11 12.00
C MET A 183 6.65 9.03 11.72
N VAL A 184 7.68 8.47 11.09
CA VAL A 184 8.88 9.19 10.65
C VAL A 184 8.91 9.21 9.13
N CYS A 185 9.19 10.37 8.56
CA CYS A 185 9.34 10.53 7.12
C CYS A 185 10.65 9.90 6.68
N GLU A 186 10.64 8.78 5.96
CA GLU A 186 11.85 8.20 5.36
C GLU A 186 12.32 9.09 4.21
N THR A 187 11.37 9.60 3.42
CA THR A 187 11.62 10.52 2.31
C THR A 187 10.59 11.64 2.34
N ALA A 188 10.93 12.82 1.82
CA ALA A 188 10.03 13.97 1.76
C ALA A 188 10.40 14.88 0.58
N VAL A 189 9.45 15.70 0.13
CA VAL A 189 9.71 16.76 -0.84
C VAL A 189 9.45 18.11 -0.16
N PRO A 190 10.48 18.93 0.16
CA PRO A 190 11.91 18.80 -0.16
C PRO A 190 12.67 17.77 0.72
N GLU A 191 13.75 17.18 0.18
CA GLU A 191 14.54 16.10 0.83
C GLU A 191 15.12 16.47 2.20
N GLU A 192 15.24 17.76 2.52
CA GLU A 192 15.71 18.29 3.81
C GLU A 192 14.86 17.82 5.02
N HIS A 193 13.65 17.35 4.76
CA HIS A 193 12.70 16.90 5.78
C HIS A 193 12.67 15.38 5.96
N ALA A 194 13.54 14.65 5.26
CA ALA A 194 13.74 13.23 5.50
C ALA A 194 14.32 12.99 6.91
N GLY A 195 13.86 11.93 7.58
CA GLY A 195 14.21 11.56 8.95
C GLY A 195 13.43 12.30 10.05
N MET A 196 12.58 13.28 9.70
CA MET A 196 11.82 14.02 10.71
C MET A 196 10.51 13.29 11.10
N PRO A 197 10.07 13.40 12.37
CA PRO A 197 8.73 12.96 12.76
C PRO A 197 7.65 13.75 12.02
N PHE A 198 6.65 13.05 11.47
CA PHE A 198 5.60 13.65 10.68
C PHE A 198 4.80 14.72 11.45
N LEU A 199 4.56 14.51 12.76
CA LEU A 199 3.82 15.46 13.59
C LEU A 199 4.45 16.86 13.62
N LEU A 200 5.77 16.93 13.74
CA LEU A 200 6.52 18.20 13.73
C LEU A 200 6.45 18.84 12.35
N LEU A 201 6.62 18.02 11.31
CA LEU A 201 6.60 18.46 9.92
C LEU A 201 5.24 19.05 9.53
N ALA A 202 4.15 18.36 9.85
CA ALA A 202 2.79 18.75 9.47
C ALA A 202 2.29 20.00 10.22
N HIS A 203 2.85 20.31 11.39
CA HIS A 203 2.53 21.51 12.15
C HIS A 203 3.28 22.74 11.62
N ASP A 204 4.58 22.59 11.35
CA ASP A 204 5.45 23.72 11.02
C ASP A 204 5.54 24.01 9.51
N VAL A 205 5.23 23.02 8.66
CA VAL A 205 5.39 23.10 7.21
C VAL A 205 4.12 22.65 6.47
N ASP A 206 3.67 23.49 5.53
CA ASP A 206 2.64 23.13 4.55
C ASP A 206 3.32 22.47 3.34
N LEU A 207 3.32 21.14 3.31
CA LEU A 207 3.96 20.33 2.27
C LEU A 207 3.33 20.61 0.89
N CYS A 208 2.02 20.89 0.85
CA CYS A 208 1.32 21.21 -0.40
C CYS A 208 1.82 22.52 -1.01
N LYS A 209 2.05 23.54 -0.18
CA LYS A 209 2.58 24.83 -0.64
C LYS A 209 4.04 24.73 -1.06
N VAL A 210 4.85 23.97 -0.32
CA VAL A 210 6.27 23.78 -0.65
C VAL A 210 6.46 22.97 -1.93
N ALA A 211 5.70 21.88 -2.10
CA ALA A 211 5.68 21.10 -3.33
C ALA A 211 5.31 21.97 -4.54
N ARG A 212 4.25 22.78 -4.45
CA ARG A 212 3.85 23.69 -5.52
C ARG A 212 4.92 24.75 -5.86
N ARG A 213 5.58 25.31 -4.83
CA ARG A 213 6.63 26.31 -5.03
C ARG A 213 7.83 25.72 -5.76
N THR A 214 8.24 24.49 -5.42
CA THR A 214 9.38 23.82 -6.08
C THR A 214 9.07 23.48 -7.54
N THR A 215 7.84 23.03 -7.84
CA THR A 215 7.41 22.78 -9.22
C THR A 215 7.36 24.06 -10.05
N ASP A 216 6.86 25.16 -9.49
CA ASP A 216 6.80 26.45 -10.20
C ASP A 216 8.22 26.96 -10.55
N VAL A 217 9.18 26.84 -9.63
CA VAL A 217 10.59 27.21 -9.89
C VAL A 217 11.21 26.31 -10.95
N ALA A 218 11.01 25.00 -10.87
CA ALA A 218 11.54 24.05 -11.87
C ALA A 218 10.95 24.31 -13.27
N MET A 219 9.65 24.60 -13.36
CA MET A 219 9.00 24.99 -14.60
C MET A 219 9.57 26.30 -15.17
N LEU A 220 9.82 27.31 -14.34
CA LEU A 220 10.44 28.55 -14.80
C LEU A 220 11.87 28.32 -15.33
N VAL A 221 12.70 27.56 -14.61
CA VAL A 221 14.07 27.24 -15.04
C VAL A 221 14.09 26.49 -16.37
N THR A 222 13.21 25.49 -16.53
CA THR A 222 13.10 24.74 -17.79
C THR A 222 12.58 25.60 -18.95
N MET A 223 11.62 26.49 -18.68
CA MET A 223 11.12 27.46 -19.66
C MET A 223 12.24 28.41 -20.14
N PHE A 224 12.98 29.02 -19.20
CA PHE A 224 14.11 29.90 -19.53
C PHE A 224 15.22 29.15 -20.27
N GLY A 225 15.52 27.90 -19.87
CA GLY A 225 16.48 27.05 -20.57
C GLY A 225 16.06 26.76 -22.02
N TRP A 226 14.78 26.45 -22.23
CA TRP A 226 14.24 26.22 -23.58
C TRP A 226 14.28 27.49 -24.44
N PHE A 227 13.86 28.63 -23.90
CA PHE A 227 13.95 29.91 -24.62
C PHE A 227 15.39 30.28 -24.97
N ALA A 228 16.34 30.11 -24.05
CA ALA A 228 17.76 30.34 -24.32
C ALA A 228 18.28 29.43 -25.45
N MET A 229 17.90 28.14 -25.45
CA MET A 229 18.25 27.19 -26.50
C MET A 229 17.67 27.60 -27.86
N VAL A 230 16.39 27.96 -27.91
CA VAL A 230 15.72 28.40 -29.15
C VAL A 230 16.33 29.70 -29.69
N ILE A 231 16.60 30.67 -28.81
CA ILE A 231 17.26 31.93 -29.20
C ILE A 231 18.66 31.65 -29.75
N ALA A 232 19.45 30.79 -29.09
CA ALA A 232 20.78 30.42 -29.56
C ALA A 232 20.72 29.72 -30.93
N TYR A 233 19.76 28.82 -31.13
CA TYR A 233 19.54 28.15 -32.41
C TYR A 233 19.19 29.15 -33.52
N LEU A 234 18.29 30.10 -33.26
CA LEU A 234 17.90 31.13 -34.23
C LEU A 234 19.08 32.06 -34.58
N VAL A 235 19.87 32.48 -33.59
CA VAL A 235 21.08 33.30 -33.82
C VAL A 235 22.07 32.53 -34.68
N HIS A 236 22.31 31.26 -34.38
CA HIS A 236 23.19 30.40 -35.18
C HIS A 236 22.69 30.26 -36.61
N TYR A 237 21.40 29.97 -36.80
CA TYR A 237 20.78 29.82 -38.11
C TYR A 237 20.87 31.09 -38.96
N VAL A 238 20.59 32.26 -38.36
CA VAL A 238 20.69 33.56 -39.05
C VAL A 238 22.14 33.87 -39.41
N TRP A 239 23.08 33.64 -38.48
CA TRP A 239 24.49 33.87 -38.72
C TRP A 239 25.01 32.98 -39.86
N GLN A 240 24.63 31.70 -39.87
CA GLN A 240 24.98 30.76 -40.93
C GLN A 240 24.42 31.20 -42.29
N ASN A 241 23.14 31.57 -42.36
CA ASN A 241 22.53 32.06 -43.60
C ASN A 241 23.20 33.35 -44.11
N GLN A 242 23.54 34.28 -43.20
CA GLN A 242 24.25 35.51 -43.59
C GLN A 242 25.64 35.22 -44.13
N ASP A 243 26.37 34.29 -43.53
CA ASP A 243 27.71 33.91 -43.99
C ASP A 243 27.68 33.25 -45.38
N ASP A 244 26.73 32.34 -45.61
CA ASP A 244 26.54 31.72 -46.93
C ASP A 244 26.18 32.77 -47.99
N THR A 245 25.29 33.72 -47.68
CA THR A 245 24.93 34.81 -48.60
C THR A 245 26.14 35.70 -48.95
N ARG A 246 26.98 36.03 -47.96
CA ARG A 246 28.21 36.80 -48.20
C ARG A 246 29.18 36.05 -49.11
N ARG A 247 29.36 34.74 -48.89
CA ARG A 247 30.23 33.91 -49.74
C ARG A 247 29.72 33.89 -51.18
N HIS A 248 28.42 33.65 -51.42
CA HIS A 248 27.83 33.67 -52.76
C HIS A 248 28.02 35.01 -53.49
N LEU A 249 27.87 36.14 -52.79
CA LEU A 249 28.04 37.45 -53.38
C LEU A 249 29.52 37.75 -53.72
N ALA A 250 30.47 37.23 -52.92
CA ALA A 250 31.90 37.30 -53.24
C ALA A 250 32.27 36.46 -54.48
N TYR A 251 31.69 35.26 -54.65
CA TYR A 251 31.84 34.46 -55.87
C TYR A 251 31.29 35.17 -57.11
N LEU A 252 30.13 35.83 -57.00
CA LEU A 252 29.56 36.60 -58.13
C LEU A 252 30.42 37.80 -58.52
N LYS A 253 31.09 38.44 -57.55
CA LYS A 253 32.00 39.57 -57.82
C LYS A 253 33.33 39.16 -58.44
N SER A 254 33.80 37.94 -58.22
CA SER A 254 35.05 37.43 -58.82
C SER A 254 34.88 36.91 -60.25
N LEU A 255 33.65 36.84 -60.76
CA LEU A 255 33.38 36.47 -62.15
C LEU A 255 33.83 37.59 -63.11
N PRO A 256 34.62 37.28 -64.16
CA PRO A 256 35.27 38.28 -65.02
C PRO A 256 34.33 39.24 -65.77
N GLY A 257 33.03 38.95 -65.83
CA GLY A 257 32.06 39.73 -66.61
C GLY A 257 31.54 41.02 -65.96
N LEU A 258 31.69 41.20 -64.63
CA LEU A 258 31.10 42.36 -63.91
C LEU A 258 32.10 43.48 -63.58
N GLN A 259 33.40 43.20 -63.52
CA GLN A 259 34.43 44.25 -63.30
C GLN A 259 34.47 45.25 -64.44
N HIS A 260 34.29 44.80 -65.70
CA HIS A 260 34.34 45.66 -66.88
C HIS A 260 33.17 46.66 -66.97
N LYS A 261 32.07 46.45 -66.23
CA LYS A 261 30.89 47.33 -66.26
C LYS A 261 30.88 48.39 -65.15
N SER A 262 31.68 48.20 -64.10
CA SER A 262 31.75 49.15 -62.97
C SER A 262 32.69 50.31 -63.24
N GLU A 263 33.77 50.13 -64.01
CA GLU A 263 34.68 51.23 -64.38
C GLU A 263 34.04 52.21 -65.38
N GLU A 264 33.09 51.77 -66.21
CA GLU A 264 32.34 52.66 -67.12
C GLU A 264 31.32 53.56 -66.41
N SER A 265 30.78 53.15 -65.25
CA SER A 265 29.72 53.92 -64.57
C SER A 265 30.25 55.05 -63.68
N SER A 266 31.53 55.03 -63.28
CA SER A 266 32.13 56.08 -62.45
C SER A 266 32.63 57.31 -63.24
N ALA A 267 32.62 57.26 -64.57
CA ALA A 267 33.05 58.35 -65.44
C ALA A 267 31.91 59.27 -65.93
N VAL A 268 30.64 58.98 -65.60
CA VAL A 268 29.47 59.71 -66.11
C VAL A 268 28.73 60.41 -64.98
N SER A 269 29.36 61.40 -64.31
CA SER A 269 28.60 62.40 -63.54
C SER A 269 29.45 63.65 -63.21
N THR A 270 30.11 64.24 -64.20
CA THR A 270 30.69 65.59 -64.11
C THR A 270 30.73 66.27 -65.48
N VAL A 271 29.60 66.46 -66.16
CA VAL A 271 29.50 67.48 -67.22
C VAL A 271 28.08 68.06 -67.28
N VAL A 272 28.03 69.40 -67.19
CA VAL A 272 26.94 70.39 -67.32
C VAL A 272 26.06 70.63 -66.09
#